data_AF-A0A2S6A0N6-F1
#
_entry.id   AF-A0A2S6A0N6-F1
#
_cell.length_a   1.000
_cell.length_b   1.000
_cell.length_c   1.000
_cell.angle_alpha   90.00
_cell.angle_beta   90.00
_cell.angle_gamma   90.00
#
_symmetry.space_group_name_H-M   'P 1'
#
loop_
_entity.id
_entity.type
_entity.pdbx_description
1 polymer ?
#
loop_
_entity_poly.entity_id
_entity_poly.type
_entity_poly.pdbx_seq_one_letter_code
_entity_poly.pdbx_strand_id
1 'polypeptide(L)'
;DGDSWRPVHLDTSFTKELGEPLEPYERLLHAAMVGDRHLFAREDSVEQTWRIVQPLLDHPAPIRPYQRGTWGPREADDLLRGHQGWQPAWSAADS
;
A
#
# COMPACT_ATOMS: atom_id res chain seq x y z
N ASP A 1 -37.91 -12.20 -15.87
CA ASP A 1 -36.56 -11.63 -16.11
C ASP A 1 -36.29 -10.56 -15.09
N GLY A 2 -35.58 -10.87 -14.00
CA GLY A 2 -35.61 -9.98 -12.83
C GLY A 2 -34.53 -10.18 -11.78
N ASP A 3 -33.36 -10.73 -12.11
CA ASP A 3 -32.24 -10.67 -11.16
C ASP A 3 -30.88 -10.69 -11.89
N SER A 4 -30.30 -9.50 -12.09
CA SER A 4 -28.93 -9.35 -12.57
C SER A 4 -28.14 -8.49 -11.59
N TRP A 5 -27.13 -9.07 -10.97
CA TRP A 5 -26.24 -8.40 -10.04
C TRP A 5 -25.02 -7.83 -10.76
N ARG A 6 -24.63 -6.60 -10.42
CA ARG A 6 -23.39 -5.99 -10.89
C ARG A 6 -22.69 -5.26 -9.72
N PRO A 7 -21.35 -5.23 -9.70
CA PRO A 7 -20.62 -4.39 -8.78
C PRO A 7 -20.92 -2.91 -9.07
N VAL A 8 -20.99 -2.11 -8.00
CA VAL A 8 -21.14 -0.65 -8.06
C VAL A 8 -20.07 -0.05 -7.17
N HIS A 9 -19.32 0.90 -7.71
CA HIS A 9 -18.33 1.67 -6.98
C HIS A 9 -18.96 3.00 -6.52
N LEU A 10 -18.63 3.40 -5.29
CA LEU A 10 -19.12 4.62 -4.66
C LEU A 10 -17.90 5.44 -4.28
N ASP A 11 -17.51 6.33 -5.19
CA ASP A 11 -16.21 6.98 -5.13
C ASP A 11 -16.30 8.40 -4.60
N THR A 12 -15.28 8.84 -3.87
CA THR A 12 -15.17 10.21 -3.36
C THR A 12 -13.71 10.63 -3.35
N SER A 13 -13.44 11.85 -3.84
CA SER A 13 -12.10 12.44 -3.83
C SER A 13 -11.94 13.38 -2.65
N PHE A 14 -11.11 12.99 -1.67
CA PHE A 14 -10.81 13.86 -0.53
C PHE A 14 -10.09 15.15 -0.95
N THR A 15 -9.25 15.12 -1.99
CA THR A 15 -8.59 16.33 -2.50
C THR A 15 -9.61 17.31 -3.09
N LYS A 16 -10.64 16.81 -3.81
CA LYS A 16 -11.70 17.66 -4.35
C LYS A 16 -12.56 18.29 -3.25
N GLU A 17 -12.91 17.50 -2.23
CA GLU A 17 -13.82 17.93 -1.16
C GLU A 17 -13.13 18.75 -0.05
N LEU A 18 -11.86 18.46 0.25
CA LEU A 18 -11.12 19.02 1.39
C LEU A 18 -9.91 19.87 0.99
N GLY A 19 -9.59 19.96 -0.30
CA GLY A 19 -8.41 20.65 -0.82
C GLY A 19 -7.13 19.81 -0.78
N GLU A 20 -6.03 20.40 -1.25
CA GLU A 20 -4.73 19.74 -1.25
C GLU A 20 -4.20 19.56 0.18
N PRO A 21 -3.80 18.34 0.58
CA PRO A 21 -3.13 18.14 1.86
C PRO A 21 -1.75 18.80 1.85
N LEU A 22 -1.24 19.14 3.04
CA LEU A 22 0.16 19.55 3.20
C LEU A 22 1.09 18.53 2.57
N GLU A 23 2.18 19.00 1.95
CA GLU A 23 3.19 18.10 1.43
C GLU A 23 3.78 17.25 2.57
N PRO A 24 4.21 16.01 2.30
CA PRO A 24 4.65 15.10 3.35
C PRO A 24 5.71 15.69 4.29
N TYR A 25 6.66 16.46 3.75
CA TYR A 25 7.70 17.09 4.55
C TYR A 25 7.21 18.29 5.35
N GLU A 26 6.33 19.13 4.80
CA GLU A 26 5.71 20.24 5.53
C GLU A 26 4.93 19.71 6.73
N ARG A 27 4.15 18.65 6.51
CA ARG A 27 3.37 17.98 7.55
C ARG A 27 4.26 17.42 8.66
N LEU A 28 5.35 16.74 8.31
CA LEU A 28 6.27 16.16 9.30
C LEU A 28 7.02 17.24 10.09
N LEU A 29 7.48 18.31 9.43
CA LEU A 29 8.17 19.41 10.10
C LEU A 29 7.22 20.14 11.06
N HIS A 30 6.00 20.44 10.63
CA HIS A 30 4.98 21.02 11.49
C HIS A 30 4.69 20.13 12.70
N ALA A 31 4.49 18.81 12.49
CA ALA A 31 4.24 17.85 13.56
C ALA A 31 5.38 17.84 14.60
N ALA A 32 6.64 17.88 14.15
CA ALA A 32 7.79 17.96 15.03
C ALA A 32 7.80 19.27 15.86
N MET A 33 7.48 20.41 15.25
CA MET A 33 7.46 21.71 15.92
C MET A 33 6.39 21.81 17.02
N VAL A 34 5.21 21.20 16.79
CA VAL A 34 4.10 21.20 17.76
C VAL A 34 4.14 20.02 18.74
N GLY A 35 5.15 19.15 18.62
CA GLY A 35 5.30 17.97 19.48
C GLY A 35 4.30 16.84 19.20
N ASP A 36 3.68 16.80 18.01
CA ASP A 36 2.83 15.69 17.59
C ASP A 36 3.68 14.50 17.13
N ARG A 37 3.65 13.43 17.93
CA ARG A 37 4.48 12.24 17.72
C ARG A 37 3.81 11.15 16.88
N HIS A 38 2.53 11.29 16.51
CA HIS A 38 1.78 10.21 15.85
C HIS A 38 2.31 9.86 14.46
N LEU A 39 3.00 10.77 13.79
CA LEU A 39 3.58 10.56 12.46
C LEU A 39 4.98 9.97 12.49
N PHE A 40 5.56 9.77 13.67
CA PHE A 40 6.90 9.23 13.84
C PHE A 40 6.82 7.83 14.43
N ALA A 41 7.49 6.88 13.78
CA ALA A 41 7.57 5.53 14.31
C ALA A 41 8.26 5.54 15.69
N ARG A 42 7.70 4.78 16.63
CA ARG A 42 8.31 4.56 17.95
C ARG A 42 9.46 3.55 17.82
N GLU A 43 10.43 3.66 18.73
CA GLU A 43 11.60 2.77 18.79
C GLU A 43 11.21 1.29 18.81
N ASP A 44 10.28 0.91 19.69
CA ASP A 44 9.77 -0.47 19.78
C ASP A 44 9.18 -0.96 18.46
N SER A 45 8.37 -0.14 17.78
CA SER A 45 7.83 -0.47 16.45
C SER A 45 8.94 -0.67 15.40
N VAL A 46 9.99 0.15 15.45
CA VAL A 46 11.15 0.03 14.54
C VAL A 46 11.92 -1.26 14.81
N GLU A 47 12.21 -1.58 16.06
CA GLU A 47 12.88 -2.85 16.44
C GLU A 47 12.07 -4.07 16.00
N GLN A 48 10.74 -4.05 16.20
CA GLN A 48 9.88 -5.14 15.75
C GLN A 48 9.86 -5.26 14.23
N THR A 49 9.86 -4.14 13.51
CA THR A 49 9.91 -4.14 12.04
C THR A 49 11.21 -4.79 11.56
N TRP A 50 12.36 -4.39 12.14
CA TRP A 50 13.64 -5.02 11.85
C TRP A 50 13.66 -6.51 12.16
N ARG A 51 13.18 -6.92 13.35
CA ARG A 51 13.09 -8.33 13.72
C ARG A 51 12.28 -9.15 12.71
N ILE A 52 11.18 -8.60 12.17
CA ILE A 52 10.32 -9.29 11.21
C ILE A 52 11.00 -9.45 9.85
N VAL A 53 11.70 -8.42 9.35
CA VAL A 53 12.33 -8.47 8.02
C VAL A 53 13.70 -9.15 8.03
N GLN A 54 14.39 -9.22 9.18
CA GLN A 54 15.77 -9.72 9.27
C GLN A 54 15.98 -11.11 8.66
N PRO A 55 15.11 -12.13 8.88
CA PRO A 55 15.32 -13.46 8.30
C PRO A 55 15.38 -13.45 6.76
N LEU A 56 14.60 -12.57 6.13
CA LEU A 56 14.60 -12.39 4.67
C LEU A 56 15.86 -11.67 4.17
N LEU A 57 16.39 -10.74 4.97
CA LEU A 57 17.64 -10.04 4.64
C LEU A 57 18.87 -10.95 4.78
N ASP A 58 18.89 -11.78 5.83
CA ASP A 58 19.98 -12.73 6.07
C ASP A 58 19.99 -13.87 5.04
N HIS A 59 18.81 -14.30 4.59
CA HIS A 59 18.63 -15.43 3.67
C HIS A 59 17.71 -15.04 2.50
N PRO A 60 18.20 -14.20 1.56
CA PRO A 60 17.39 -13.74 0.45
C PRO A 60 17.02 -14.90 -0.49
N ALA A 61 15.77 -14.92 -0.93
CA ALA A 61 15.30 -15.88 -1.93
C ALA A 61 15.89 -15.57 -3.33
N PRO A 62 15.92 -16.57 -4.24
CA PRO A 62 16.34 -16.33 -5.62
C PRO A 62 15.52 -15.25 -6.31
N ILE A 63 16.20 -14.36 -7.03
CA ILE A 63 15.57 -13.29 -7.80
C ILE A 63 14.75 -13.86 -8.96
N ARG A 64 13.52 -13.35 -9.13
CA ARG A 64 12.63 -13.69 -10.23
C ARG A 64 12.53 -12.49 -11.19
N PRO A 65 13.00 -12.61 -12.44
CA PRO A 65 12.87 -11.53 -13.41
C PRO A 65 11.43 -11.39 -13.88
N TYR A 66 11.04 -10.18 -14.25
CA TYR A 66 9.75 -9.89 -14.86
C TYR A 66 9.91 -8.80 -15.92
N GLN A 67 9.00 -8.77 -16.89
CA GLN A 67 9.04 -7.78 -17.96
C GLN A 67 8.63 -6.40 -17.44
N ARG A 68 9.34 -5.34 -17.86
CA ARG A 68 8.97 -3.96 -17.55
C ARG A 68 7.52 -3.67 -18.00
N GLY A 69 6.74 -3.03 -17.13
CA GLY A 69 5.34 -2.70 -17.39
C GLY A 69 4.35 -3.80 -16.99
N THR A 70 4.83 -4.96 -16.52
CA THR A 70 3.98 -6.00 -15.92
C THR A 70 3.91 -5.83 -14.39
N TRP A 71 2.93 -6.50 -13.76
CA TRP A 71 2.72 -6.47 -12.31
C TRP A 71 3.74 -7.28 -11.50
N GLY A 72 4.64 -8.02 -12.15
CA GLY A 72 5.67 -8.81 -11.48
C GLY A 72 5.80 -10.22 -12.05
N PRO A 73 6.60 -11.08 -11.39
CA PRO A 73 6.75 -12.48 -11.77
C PRO A 73 5.48 -13.28 -11.47
N ARG A 74 5.21 -14.32 -12.26
CA ARG A 74 4.04 -15.19 -12.07
C ARG A 74 4.04 -15.89 -10.71
N GLU A 75 5.22 -16.14 -10.14
CA GLU A 75 5.38 -16.70 -8.80
C GLU A 75 4.75 -15.83 -7.71
N ALA A 76 4.50 -14.54 -7.95
CA ALA A 76 3.77 -13.68 -7.02
C ALA A 76 2.27 -14.03 -6.95
N ASP A 77 1.68 -14.57 -8.02
CA ASP A 77 0.31 -15.08 -8.02
C ASP A 77 0.22 -16.42 -7.28
N ASP A 78 1.27 -17.24 -7.37
CA ASP A 78 1.35 -18.52 -6.66
C ASP A 78 1.33 -18.34 -5.14
N LEU A 79 1.78 -17.20 -4.61
CA LEU A 79 1.69 -16.86 -3.18
C LEU A 79 0.26 -16.83 -2.66
N LEU A 80 -0.71 -16.54 -3.52
CA LEU A 80 -2.13 -16.41 -3.16
C LEU A 80 -2.94 -17.65 -3.53
N ARG A 81 -2.29 -18.76 -3.91
CA ARG A 81 -2.99 -20.01 -4.24
C ARG A 81 -3.84 -20.48 -3.06
N GLY A 82 -5.16 -20.57 -3.28
CA GLY A 82 -6.13 -20.92 -2.23
C GLY A 82 -6.72 -19.70 -1.50
N HIS A 83 -6.34 -18.48 -1.87
CA HIS A 83 -6.86 -17.21 -1.37
C HIS A 83 -7.42 -16.37 -2.53
N GLN A 84 -8.02 -15.22 -2.21
CA GLN A 84 -8.35 -14.24 -3.25
C GLN A 84 -7.06 -13.70 -3.87
N GLY A 85 -7.02 -13.68 -5.20
CA GLY A 85 -5.89 -13.13 -5.95
C GLY A 85 -5.76 -11.62 -5.78
N TRP A 86 -4.62 -11.09 -6.21
CA TRP A 86 -4.39 -9.67 -6.31
C TRP A 86 -5.51 -9.01 -7.13
N GLN A 87 -6.15 -8.00 -6.56
CA GLN A 87 -7.11 -7.17 -7.28
C GLN A 87 -6.36 -6.06 -8.02
N PRO A 88 -6.84 -5.61 -9.19
CA PRO A 88 -6.29 -4.42 -9.82
C PRO A 88 -6.35 -3.25 -8.84
N ALA A 89 -5.29 -2.44 -8.83
CA ALA A 89 -5.27 -1.23 -8.01
C ALA A 89 -6.40 -0.31 -8.45
N TRP A 90 -7.15 0.23 -7.49
CA TRP A 90 -8.14 1.27 -7.76
C TRP A 90 -7.43 2.50 -8.32
N SER A 91 -7.73 2.87 -9.56
CA SER A 91 -7.06 3.99 -10.23
C SER A 91 -8.00 5.18 -10.40
N ALA A 92 -7.44 6.38 -10.53
CA ALA A 92 -8.23 7.59 -10.76
C ALA A 92 -9.00 7.58 -12.11
N ALA A 93 -8.68 6.66 -13.03
CA ALA A 93 -9.43 6.46 -14.27
C ALA A 93 -10.70 5.60 -14.05
N ASP A 94 -10.79 4.92 -12.91
CA ASP A 94 -11.95 4.09 -12.52
C ASP A 94 -12.99 4.91 -11.73
N SER A 95 -12.71 6.19 -11.45
CA SER A 95 -13.56 7.15 -10.72
C SER A 95 -14.19 8.21 -11.62
#